data_AF-A0A6J1LL62-F1
#
_entry.id   AF-A0A6J1LL62-F1
#
_cell.length_a   1.000
_cell.length_b   1.000
_cell.length_c   1.000
_cell.angle_alpha   90.00
_cell.angle_beta   90.00
_cell.angle_gamma   90.00
#
_symmetry.space_group_name_H-M   'P 1'
#
loop_
_entity.id
_entity.type
_entity.pdbx_description
1 polymer ?
#
loop_
_entity_poly.entity_id
_entity_poly.type
_entity_poly.pdbx_seq_one_letter_code
_entity_poly.pdbx_strand_id
1 'polypeptide(L)'
;MAKTKRNIRVKAKAAAGVAKQKVQQVQAKLNKAMRQDTLLHKTLSPKKTITKKEKSAEKHTKLLKRFVEIKKELKEEQARKNRQKTKVIGDLKPLRDALPSLGEIYKLVKTQRNVKKDESALEEVESLSAKKKIKKKRNEYVSKVQSFEKLIKDKNFKKNPREIIANHVRNRYQTMEEEESME
;
A
#
# COMPACT_ATOMS: atom_id res chain seq x y z
N MET A 1 -30.49 -60.68 10.38
CA MET A 1 -30.08 -59.24 10.45
C MET A 1 -29.72 -58.59 9.08
N ALA A 2 -29.85 -59.25 7.92
CA ALA A 2 -29.40 -58.71 6.63
C ALA A 2 -30.41 -57.79 5.90
N LYS A 3 -31.72 -57.93 6.17
CA LYS A 3 -32.77 -57.16 5.47
C LYS A 3 -32.86 -55.69 5.95
N THR A 4 -32.56 -55.42 7.21
CA THR A 4 -32.55 -54.06 7.79
C THR A 4 -31.41 -53.19 7.24
N LYS A 5 -30.21 -53.76 7.03
CA LYS A 5 -29.05 -53.03 6.47
C LYS A 5 -29.24 -52.60 5.00
N ARG A 6 -29.98 -53.37 4.19
CA ARG A 6 -30.32 -52.99 2.80
C ARG A 6 -31.25 -51.78 2.75
N ASN A 7 -32.26 -51.73 3.61
CA ASN A 7 -33.22 -50.61 3.67
C ASN A 7 -32.57 -49.30 4.10
N ILE A 8 -31.59 -49.35 5.01
CA ILE A 8 -30.82 -48.16 5.44
C ILE A 8 -29.96 -47.64 4.29
N ARG A 9 -29.29 -48.53 3.54
CA ARG A 9 -28.48 -48.14 2.37
C ARG A 9 -29.32 -47.54 1.24
N VAL A 10 -30.51 -48.09 0.97
CA VAL A 10 -31.43 -47.55 -0.05
C VAL A 10 -31.96 -46.17 0.38
N LYS A 11 -32.35 -46.00 1.65
CA LYS A 11 -32.76 -44.70 2.20
C LYS A 11 -31.63 -43.67 2.18
N ALA A 12 -30.39 -44.06 2.53
CA ALA A 12 -29.23 -43.19 2.44
C ALA A 12 -28.88 -42.80 1.00
N LYS A 13 -29.01 -43.73 0.03
CA LYS A 13 -28.78 -43.45 -1.39
C LYS A 13 -29.87 -42.53 -1.97
N ALA A 14 -31.13 -42.70 -1.56
CA ALA A 14 -32.22 -41.80 -1.91
C ALA A 14 -32.03 -40.40 -1.31
N ALA A 15 -31.66 -40.30 -0.04
CA ALA A 15 -31.34 -39.02 0.61
C ALA A 15 -30.16 -38.30 -0.04
N ALA A 16 -29.11 -39.03 -0.44
CA ALA A 16 -28.00 -38.47 -1.20
C ALA A 16 -28.41 -38.01 -2.61
N GLY A 17 -29.35 -38.71 -3.26
CA GLY A 17 -29.94 -38.29 -4.53
C GLY A 17 -30.73 -36.99 -4.41
N VAL A 18 -31.58 -36.87 -3.37
CA VAL A 18 -32.35 -35.66 -3.07
C VAL A 18 -31.43 -34.50 -2.71
N ALA A 19 -30.36 -34.73 -1.94
CA ALA A 19 -29.37 -33.72 -1.62
C ALA A 19 -28.64 -33.21 -2.88
N LYS A 20 -28.22 -34.12 -3.77
CA LYS A 20 -27.61 -33.75 -5.06
C LYS A 20 -28.57 -32.94 -5.93
N GLN A 21 -29.84 -33.33 -6.00
CA GLN A 21 -30.85 -32.59 -6.77
C GLN A 21 -31.09 -31.18 -6.20
N LYS A 22 -31.13 -31.03 -4.86
CA LYS A 22 -31.22 -29.72 -4.19
C LYS A 22 -30.00 -28.85 -4.46
N VAL A 23 -28.79 -29.40 -4.39
CA VAL A 23 -27.55 -28.68 -4.75
C VAL A 23 -27.58 -28.22 -6.20
N GLN A 24 -28.03 -29.07 -7.11
CA GLN A 24 -28.14 -28.73 -8.53
C GLN A 24 -29.18 -27.63 -8.79
N GLN A 25 -30.31 -27.65 -8.06
CA GLN A 25 -31.33 -26.60 -8.12
C GLN A 25 -30.84 -25.27 -7.54
N VAL A 26 -30.11 -25.29 -6.42
CA VAL A 26 -29.50 -24.09 -5.84
C VAL A 26 -28.47 -23.50 -6.80
N GLN A 27 -27.64 -24.34 -7.42
CA GLN A 27 -26.65 -23.90 -8.39
C GLN A 27 -27.30 -23.36 -9.69
N ALA A 28 -28.40 -23.96 -10.13
CA ALA A 28 -29.20 -23.44 -11.25
C ALA A 28 -29.84 -22.08 -10.91
N LYS A 29 -30.33 -21.89 -9.67
CA LYS A 29 -30.87 -20.60 -9.21
C LYS A 29 -29.77 -19.53 -9.11
N LEU A 30 -28.60 -19.86 -8.57
CA LEU A 30 -27.43 -18.96 -8.54
C LEU A 30 -26.99 -18.57 -9.95
N ASN A 31 -26.92 -19.54 -10.87
CA ASN A 31 -26.58 -19.26 -12.27
C ASN A 31 -27.66 -18.41 -12.98
N LYS A 32 -28.95 -18.56 -12.61
CA LYS A 32 -30.04 -17.72 -13.13
C LYS A 32 -29.96 -16.30 -12.58
N ALA A 33 -29.67 -16.13 -11.29
CA ALA A 33 -29.48 -14.82 -10.67
C ALA A 33 -28.26 -14.09 -11.25
N MET A 34 -27.12 -14.78 -11.37
CA MET A 34 -25.91 -14.23 -12.03
C MET A 34 -26.18 -13.83 -13.48
N ARG A 35 -26.97 -14.62 -14.23
CA ARG A 35 -27.41 -14.24 -15.58
C ARG A 35 -28.32 -13.01 -15.55
N GLN A 36 -29.24 -12.92 -14.61
CA GLN A 36 -30.12 -11.76 -14.47
C GLN A 36 -29.34 -10.48 -14.12
N ASP A 37 -28.35 -10.54 -13.22
CA ASP A 37 -27.48 -9.39 -12.91
C ASP A 37 -26.68 -8.94 -14.13
N THR A 38 -26.13 -9.87 -14.93
CA THR A 38 -25.47 -9.52 -16.21
C THR A 38 -26.43 -8.97 -17.28
N LEU A 39 -27.73 -9.26 -17.18
CA LEU A 39 -28.77 -8.74 -18.08
C LEU A 39 -29.29 -7.37 -17.64
N LEU A 40 -29.36 -7.10 -16.34
CA LEU A 40 -29.82 -5.81 -15.78
C LEU A 40 -28.81 -4.67 -16.02
N HIS A 41 -27.51 -4.97 -16.11
CA HIS A 41 -26.51 -3.98 -16.52
C HIS A 41 -26.48 -3.70 -18.03
N LYS A 42 -27.18 -4.49 -18.85
CA LYS A 42 -27.26 -4.27 -20.31
C LYS A 42 -28.41 -3.37 -20.74
N THR A 43 -29.36 -3.10 -19.83
CA THR A 43 -30.58 -2.32 -20.11
C THR A 43 -30.57 -0.92 -19.51
N LEU A 44 -29.67 -0.61 -18.57
CA LEU A 44 -29.58 0.72 -17.94
C LEU A 44 -28.47 1.62 -18.52
N SER A 45 -27.53 1.06 -19.28
CA SER A 45 -26.63 1.86 -20.13
C SER A 45 -27.21 1.92 -21.55
N PRO A 46 -27.41 3.10 -22.16
CA PRO A 46 -27.79 3.17 -23.56
C PRO A 46 -26.72 2.43 -24.37
N LYS A 47 -27.09 1.32 -25.02
CA LYS A 47 -26.25 0.73 -26.07
C LYS A 47 -26.05 1.87 -27.07
N LYS A 48 -24.82 2.36 -27.22
CA LYS A 48 -24.47 3.21 -28.36
C LYS A 48 -25.00 2.48 -29.59
N THR A 49 -25.96 3.06 -30.30
CA THR A 49 -26.54 2.47 -31.50
C THR A 49 -25.54 2.65 -32.64
N ILE A 50 -24.40 1.97 -32.50
CA ILE A 50 -23.28 2.08 -33.43
C ILE A 50 -23.78 1.61 -34.78
N THR A 51 -23.76 2.50 -35.78
CA THR A 51 -24.23 2.18 -37.12
C THR A 51 -23.35 1.07 -37.74
N LYS A 52 -23.85 0.33 -38.73
CA LYS A 52 -23.03 -0.69 -39.43
C LYS A 52 -21.73 -0.10 -39.99
N LYS A 53 -21.79 1.16 -40.47
CA LYS A 53 -20.66 1.92 -40.98
C LYS A 53 -19.61 2.19 -39.90
N GLU A 54 -20.03 2.67 -38.72
CA GLU A 54 -19.15 2.89 -37.57
C GLU A 54 -18.50 1.58 -37.10
N LYS A 55 -19.27 0.48 -37.00
CA LYS A 55 -18.69 -0.83 -36.63
C LYS A 55 -17.63 -1.30 -37.62
N SER A 56 -17.84 -1.06 -38.93
CA SER A 56 -16.85 -1.38 -39.96
C SER A 56 -15.60 -0.51 -39.82
N ALA A 57 -15.78 0.79 -39.55
CA ALA A 57 -14.67 1.72 -39.30
C ALA A 57 -13.89 1.36 -38.03
N GLU A 58 -14.56 0.96 -36.95
CA GLU A 58 -13.92 0.47 -35.72
C GLU A 58 -13.11 -0.80 -35.96
N LYS A 59 -13.63 -1.76 -36.75
CA LYS A 59 -12.88 -2.96 -37.12
C LYS A 59 -11.64 -2.62 -37.93
N HIS A 60 -11.77 -1.73 -38.91
CA HIS A 60 -10.65 -1.29 -39.74
C HIS A 60 -9.59 -0.55 -38.91
N THR A 61 -10.01 0.40 -38.07
CA THR A 61 -9.08 1.13 -37.19
C THR A 61 -8.42 0.20 -36.17
N LYS A 62 -9.14 -0.78 -35.60
CA LYS A 62 -8.56 -1.79 -34.72
C LYS A 62 -7.51 -2.64 -35.45
N LEU A 63 -7.78 -3.02 -36.68
CA LEU A 63 -6.82 -3.76 -37.51
C LEU A 63 -5.57 -2.92 -37.81
N LEU A 64 -5.73 -1.65 -38.20
CA LEU A 64 -4.60 -0.75 -38.41
C LEU A 64 -3.78 -0.53 -37.14
N LYS A 65 -4.44 -0.33 -36.00
CA LYS A 65 -3.78 -0.23 -34.69
C LYS A 65 -2.94 -1.47 -34.40
N ARG A 66 -3.50 -2.67 -34.64
CA ARG A 66 -2.77 -3.94 -34.49
C ARG A 66 -1.53 -4.00 -35.38
N PHE A 67 -1.61 -3.58 -36.65
CA PHE A 67 -0.43 -3.54 -37.51
C PHE A 67 0.63 -2.56 -37.03
N VAL A 68 0.22 -1.40 -36.49
CA VAL A 68 1.15 -0.43 -35.92
C VAL A 68 1.82 -0.98 -34.67
N GLU A 69 1.07 -1.65 -33.80
CA GLU A 69 1.59 -2.31 -32.59
C GLU A 69 2.62 -3.38 -32.94
N ILE A 70 2.29 -4.30 -33.85
CA ILE A 70 3.24 -5.34 -34.31
C ILE A 70 4.52 -4.71 -34.90
N LYS A 71 4.39 -3.66 -35.72
CA LYS A 71 5.56 -2.96 -36.26
C LYS A 71 6.42 -2.33 -35.17
N LYS A 72 5.82 -1.79 -34.10
CA LYS A 72 6.54 -1.23 -32.95
C LYS A 72 7.27 -2.33 -32.18
N GLU A 73 6.58 -3.44 -31.89
CA GLU A 73 7.16 -4.59 -31.19
C GLU A 73 8.36 -5.17 -31.94
N LEU A 74 8.24 -5.38 -33.25
CA LEU A 74 9.34 -5.89 -34.08
C LEU A 74 10.56 -4.95 -34.08
N LYS A 75 10.33 -3.63 -34.18
CA LYS A 75 11.41 -2.64 -34.09
C LYS A 75 12.07 -2.65 -32.72
N GLU A 76 11.29 -2.77 -31.65
CA GLU A 76 11.79 -2.83 -30.29
C GLU A 76 12.58 -4.12 -30.04
N GLU A 77 12.14 -5.26 -30.58
CA GLU A 77 12.84 -6.53 -30.46
C GLU A 77 14.17 -6.51 -31.22
N GLN A 78 14.20 -5.95 -32.44
CA GLN A 78 15.45 -5.75 -33.19
C GLN A 78 16.41 -4.84 -32.41
N ALA A 79 15.92 -3.72 -31.87
CA ALA A 79 16.72 -2.83 -31.06
C ALA A 79 17.23 -3.50 -29.77
N ARG A 80 16.41 -4.35 -29.13
CA ARG A 80 16.80 -5.15 -27.96
C ARG A 80 17.93 -6.11 -28.32
N LYS A 81 17.79 -6.87 -29.41
CA LYS A 81 18.84 -7.78 -29.90
C LYS A 81 20.15 -7.03 -30.18
N ASN A 82 20.08 -5.82 -30.73
CA ASN A 82 21.27 -5.00 -30.97
C ASN A 82 21.90 -4.47 -29.67
N ARG A 83 21.11 -4.01 -28.70
CA ARG A 83 21.61 -3.56 -27.38
C ARG A 83 22.22 -4.72 -26.58
N GLN A 84 21.59 -5.89 -26.58
CA GLN A 84 22.09 -7.09 -25.90
C GLN A 84 23.44 -7.57 -26.45
N LYS A 85 23.73 -7.34 -27.74
CA LYS A 85 25.04 -7.67 -28.34
C LYS A 85 26.19 -6.79 -27.84
N THR A 86 25.93 -5.73 -27.09
CA THR A 86 27.01 -4.91 -26.52
C THR A 86 27.75 -5.69 -25.43
N LYS A 87 28.96 -6.18 -25.76
CA LYS A 87 29.70 -7.18 -24.96
C LYS A 87 29.97 -6.81 -23.51
N VAL A 88 30.19 -5.51 -23.23
CA VAL A 88 30.61 -5.04 -21.91
C VAL A 88 29.43 -4.64 -21.02
N ILE A 89 28.31 -4.22 -21.60
CA ILE A 89 27.26 -3.47 -20.89
C ILE A 89 25.87 -4.13 -21.03
N GLY A 90 25.61 -4.88 -22.09
CA GLY A 90 24.30 -5.51 -22.33
C GLY A 90 23.17 -4.51 -22.61
N ASP A 91 21.92 -4.88 -22.31
CA ASP A 91 20.76 -4.01 -22.54
C ASP A 91 20.44 -3.11 -21.33
N LEU A 92 20.75 -1.82 -21.46
CA LEU A 92 20.47 -0.81 -20.43
C LEU A 92 19.08 -0.16 -20.52
N LYS A 93 18.28 -0.49 -21.55
CA LYS A 93 16.94 0.11 -21.70
C LYS A 93 16.04 -0.10 -20.48
N PRO A 94 16.00 -1.28 -19.84
CA PRO A 94 15.18 -1.49 -18.64
C PRO A 94 15.54 -0.53 -17.50
N LEU A 95 16.82 -0.20 -17.32
CA LEU A 95 17.27 0.73 -16.29
C LEU A 95 16.82 2.16 -16.58
N ARG A 96 16.82 2.56 -17.85
CA ARG A 96 16.31 3.88 -18.26
C ARG A 96 14.80 3.98 -18.15
N ASP A 97 14.08 2.94 -18.54
CA ASP A 97 12.61 2.91 -18.49
C ASP A 97 12.09 2.82 -17.03
N ALA A 98 12.90 2.29 -16.11
CA ALA A 98 12.61 2.29 -14.67
C ALA A 98 12.82 3.66 -14.00
N LEU A 99 13.41 4.64 -14.68
CA LEU A 99 13.53 5.99 -14.14
C LEU A 99 12.19 6.72 -14.21
N PRO A 100 11.82 7.45 -13.15
CA PRO A 100 10.57 8.20 -13.14
C PRO A 100 10.60 9.28 -14.22
N SER A 101 9.46 9.45 -14.90
CA SER A 101 9.31 10.56 -15.84
C SER A 101 9.32 11.90 -15.10
N LEU A 102 9.71 12.98 -15.76
CA LEU A 102 9.70 14.32 -15.13
C LEU A 102 8.31 14.69 -14.58
N GLY A 103 7.24 14.25 -15.24
CA GLY A 103 5.87 14.41 -14.76
C GLY A 103 5.59 13.62 -13.48
N GLU A 104 6.12 12.40 -13.36
CA GLU A 104 6.07 11.62 -12.12
C GLU A 104 6.88 12.27 -11.01
N ILE A 105 8.05 12.85 -11.31
CA ILE A 105 8.84 13.62 -10.33
C ILE A 105 8.03 14.81 -9.82
N TYR A 106 7.37 15.58 -10.70
CA TYR A 106 6.50 16.68 -10.27
C TYR A 106 5.33 16.20 -9.40
N LYS A 107 4.73 15.06 -9.73
CA LYS A 107 3.67 14.45 -8.92
C LYS A 107 4.20 14.02 -7.55
N LEU A 108 5.35 13.35 -7.49
CA LEU A 108 6.01 12.95 -6.24
C LEU A 108 6.35 14.15 -5.35
N VAL A 109 6.87 15.22 -5.94
CA VAL A 109 7.16 16.45 -5.19
C VAL A 109 5.86 17.11 -4.70
N LYS A 110 4.79 17.09 -5.50
CA LYS A 110 3.47 17.60 -5.10
C LYS A 110 2.83 16.76 -4.00
N THR A 111 2.90 15.44 -4.08
CA THR A 111 2.39 14.54 -3.04
C THR A 111 3.20 14.66 -1.77
N GLN A 112 4.53 14.74 -1.83
CA GLN A 112 5.36 15.01 -0.64
C GLN A 112 5.08 16.37 0.01
N ARG A 113 4.73 17.40 -0.77
CA ARG A 113 4.28 18.69 -0.20
C ARG A 113 2.94 18.57 0.52
N ASN A 114 2.06 17.67 0.08
CA ASN A 114 0.77 17.41 0.72
C ASN A 114 0.92 16.52 1.96
N VAL A 115 1.73 15.46 1.89
CA VAL A 115 2.04 14.61 3.05
C VAL A 115 2.73 15.41 4.17
N LYS A 116 3.63 16.34 3.83
CA LYS A 116 4.19 17.27 4.81
C LYS A 116 3.17 18.24 5.41
N LYS A 117 2.03 18.48 4.76
CA LYS A 117 0.91 19.25 5.32
C LYS A 117 0.04 18.39 6.24
N ASP A 118 -0.13 17.11 5.92
CA ASP A 118 -0.96 16.20 6.71
C ASP A 118 -0.21 15.65 7.93
N GLU A 119 1.10 15.39 7.84
CA GLU A 119 1.94 15.07 9.01
C GLU A 119 2.14 16.28 9.93
N SER A 120 2.10 17.52 9.40
CA SER A 120 2.09 18.72 10.24
C SER A 120 0.78 18.95 11.00
N ALA A 121 -0.26 18.14 10.75
CA ALA A 121 -1.53 18.21 11.46
C ALA A 121 -1.59 17.28 12.68
N LEU A 122 -0.67 16.31 12.82
CA LEU A 122 -0.64 15.37 13.96
C LEU A 122 0.46 15.70 14.99
N GLU A 123 1.43 16.52 14.64
CA GLU A 123 2.32 17.20 15.59
C GLU A 123 2.39 18.68 15.21
N GLU A 124 1.38 19.44 15.62
CA GLU A 124 1.48 20.90 15.61
C GLU A 124 2.42 21.33 16.75
N VAL A 125 3.70 20.97 16.65
CA VAL A 125 4.75 21.72 17.31
C VAL A 125 4.71 23.08 16.62
N GLU A 126 3.98 24.03 17.24
CA GLU A 126 3.86 25.42 16.80
C GLU A 126 5.15 25.82 16.10
N SER A 127 5.07 26.17 14.81
CA SER A 127 6.26 26.53 14.04
C SER A 127 6.82 27.83 14.62
N LEU A 128 7.62 27.69 15.68
CA LEU A 128 8.17 28.81 16.41
C LEU A 128 8.98 29.63 15.42
N SER A 129 8.67 30.91 15.31
CA SER A 129 9.48 31.87 14.53
C SER A 129 10.97 31.67 14.87
N ALA A 130 11.88 31.84 13.90
CA ALA A 130 13.31 31.59 14.09
C ALA A 130 13.87 32.21 15.38
N LYS A 131 13.39 33.42 15.75
CA LYS A 131 13.72 34.10 17.00
C LYS A 131 13.27 33.32 18.25
N LYS A 132 12.05 32.77 18.25
CA LYS A 132 11.52 31.93 19.34
C LYS A 132 12.32 30.63 19.47
N LYS A 133 12.73 30.00 18.37
CA LYS A 133 13.59 28.79 18.39
C LYS A 133 14.95 29.09 19.03
N ILE A 134 15.59 30.19 18.64
CA ILE A 134 16.87 30.62 19.23
C ILE A 134 16.71 30.92 20.73
N LYS A 135 15.64 31.61 21.12
CA LYS A 135 15.33 31.88 22.54
C LYS A 135 15.11 30.59 23.34
N LYS A 136 14.37 29.62 22.78
CA LYS A 136 14.14 28.31 23.42
C LYS A 136 15.46 27.57 23.64
N LYS A 137 16.30 27.46 22.61
CA LYS A 137 17.63 26.83 22.72
C LYS A 137 18.53 27.51 23.75
N ARG A 138 18.52 28.85 23.78
CA ARG A 138 19.27 29.62 24.78
C ARG A 138 18.76 29.33 26.19
N ASN A 139 17.45 29.31 26.39
CA ASN A 139 16.85 29.02 27.70
C ASN A 139 17.14 27.58 28.15
N GLU A 140 17.02 26.60 27.26
CA GLU A 140 17.38 25.20 27.55
C GLU A 140 18.86 25.07 27.93
N TYR A 141 19.75 25.76 27.21
CA TYR A 141 21.18 25.78 27.54
C TYR A 141 21.45 26.41 28.91
N VAL A 142 20.88 27.59 29.18
CA VAL A 142 21.03 28.28 30.47
C VAL A 142 20.48 27.42 31.60
N SER A 143 19.32 26.80 31.42
CA SER A 143 18.71 25.90 32.40
C SER A 143 19.60 24.70 32.70
N LYS A 144 20.20 24.08 31.68
CA LYS A 144 21.16 22.97 31.85
C LYS A 144 22.38 23.42 32.65
N VAL A 145 23.00 24.54 32.29
CA VAL A 145 24.17 25.08 33.02
C VAL A 145 23.81 25.36 34.48
N GLN A 146 22.67 25.99 34.73
CA GLN A 146 22.19 26.24 36.10
C GLN A 146 21.93 24.95 36.88
N SER A 147 21.39 23.90 36.25
CA SER A 147 21.20 22.60 36.91
C SER A 147 22.53 21.94 37.28
N PHE A 148 23.53 22.01 36.41
CA PHE A 148 24.86 21.47 36.70
C PHE A 148 25.57 22.27 37.78
N GLU A 149 25.45 23.60 37.76
CA GLU A 149 26.01 24.46 38.80
C GLU A 149 25.43 24.10 40.18
N LYS A 150 24.11 23.88 40.27
CA LYS A 150 23.45 23.42 41.49
C LYS A 150 23.98 22.05 41.93
N LEU A 151 24.03 21.09 41.01
CA LEU A 151 24.53 19.73 41.28
C LEU A 151 25.97 19.72 41.79
N ILE A 152 26.85 20.54 41.20
CA ILE A 152 28.25 20.66 41.63
C ILE A 152 28.35 21.30 43.02
N LYS A 153 27.44 22.22 43.37
CA LYS A 153 27.39 22.84 44.70
C LYS A 153 26.82 21.88 45.77
N ASP A 154 26.06 20.87 45.39
CA ASP A 154 25.44 19.93 46.31
C ASP A 154 26.46 19.07 47.07
N LYS A 155 26.33 19.05 48.41
CA LYS A 155 27.24 18.31 49.30
C LYS A 155 27.18 16.80 49.06
N ASN A 156 26.01 16.27 48.72
CA ASN A 156 25.82 14.83 48.48
C ASN A 156 26.52 14.37 47.20
N PHE A 157 26.46 15.18 46.14
CA PHE A 157 27.18 14.92 44.90
C PHE A 157 28.70 14.99 45.09
N LYS A 158 29.19 15.94 45.89
CA LYS A 158 30.64 16.02 46.23
C LYS A 158 31.15 14.82 47.02
N LYS A 159 30.31 14.22 47.87
CA LYS A 159 30.68 13.03 48.67
C LYS A 159 30.75 11.79 47.78
N ASN A 160 29.66 11.46 47.08
CA ASN A 160 29.54 10.23 46.29
C ASN A 160 28.93 10.51 44.90
N PRO A 161 29.70 11.03 43.94
CA PRO A 161 29.15 11.41 42.63
C PRO A 161 28.67 10.19 41.83
N ARG A 162 29.36 9.06 41.95
CA ARG A 162 29.05 7.83 41.20
C ARG A 162 27.66 7.27 41.56
N GLU A 163 27.32 7.31 42.84
CA GLU A 163 26.04 6.80 43.35
C GLU A 163 24.87 7.69 42.93
N ILE A 164 25.04 9.01 43.00
CA ILE A 164 24.02 9.96 42.54
C ILE A 164 23.76 9.82 41.04
N ILE A 165 24.82 9.63 40.24
CA ILE A 165 24.68 9.38 38.80
C ILE A 165 23.97 8.05 38.54
N ALA A 166 24.35 6.99 39.27
CA ALA A 166 23.71 5.68 39.12
C ALA A 166 22.21 5.73 39.44
N ASN A 167 21.82 6.43 40.51
CA ASN A 167 20.42 6.62 40.88
C ASN A 167 19.67 7.46 39.83
N HIS A 168 20.29 8.53 39.30
CA HIS A 168 19.69 9.32 38.24
C HIS A 168 19.42 8.48 36.97
N VAL A 169 20.38 7.66 36.56
CA VAL A 169 20.23 6.77 35.40
C VAL A 169 19.13 5.75 35.64
N ARG A 170 19.09 5.12 36.83
CA ARG A 170 18.05 4.15 37.20
C ARG A 170 16.66 4.78 37.15
N ASN A 171 16.50 5.96 37.76
CA ASN A 171 15.22 6.66 37.78
C ASN A 171 14.78 7.05 36.37
N ARG A 172 15.70 7.47 35.50
CA ARG A 172 15.39 7.81 34.09
C ARG A 172 14.86 6.61 33.32
N TYR A 173 15.44 5.42 33.51
CA TYR A 173 14.93 4.21 32.87
C TYR A 173 13.53 3.84 33.36
N GLN A 174 13.29 3.95 34.67
CA GLN A 174 11.96 3.69 35.23
C GLN A 174 10.90 4.64 34.68
N THR A 175 11.20 5.94 34.56
CA THR A 175 10.24 6.89 33.96
C THR A 175 9.96 6.60 32.50
N MET A 176 10.97 6.14 31.74
CA MET A 176 10.77 5.77 30.33
C MET A 176 9.90 4.50 30.20
N GLU A 177 10.10 3.51 31.06
CA GLU A 177 9.28 2.28 31.10
C GLU A 177 7.83 2.59 31.50
N GLU A 178 7.62 3.52 32.45
CA GLU A 178 6.29 3.97 32.87
C GLU A 178 5.56 4.72 31.75
N GLU A 179 6.26 5.62 31.02
CA GLU A 179 5.71 6.33 29.86
C GLU A 179 5.32 5.38 28.72
N GLU A 180 6.15 4.39 28.40
CA GLU A 180 5.88 3.37 27.36
C GLU A 180 4.71 2.44 27.74
N SER A 181 4.45 2.24 29.03
CA SER A 181 3.30 1.44 29.50
C SER A 181 1.96 2.19 29.52
N MET A 182 1.99 3.52 29.42
CA MET A 182 0.81 4.39 29.44
C MET A 182 0.32 4.80 28.04
N GLU A 183 1.10 4.50 26.99
CA GLU A 183 0.80 4.77 25.57
C GLU A 183 0.25 3.52 24.86
#